data_AF-A0AAD8DHB4-F1
#
_entry.id   AF-A0AAD8DHB4-F1
#
_cell.length_a   1.000
_cell.length_b   1.000
_cell.length_c   1.000
_cell.angle_alpha   90.00
_cell.angle_beta   90.00
_cell.angle_gamma   90.00
#
_symmetry.space_group_name_H-M   'P 1'
#
loop_
_entity.id
_entity.type
_entity.pdbx_description
1 polymer ?
#
loop_
_entity_poly.entity_id
_entity_poly.type
_entity_poly.pdbx_seq_one_letter_code
_entity_poly.pdbx_strand_id
1 'polypeptide(L)'
;MDSAVHDNVKKYYGKRLQKSEDLQSNASCSRGCRPMPASAREALKLVHPDVCARYFGCGLVVPESLEGCKVLDLGSGSGRDCYILSKLVGQTGHVTGVDMTSEMILTSRKYLQYHQEKFGYEKANTDFVQGYLESLGEAGIQSDCCDVLISNCVICLCPDKRAVLQEAHRILKDGGEFYFSDMYASKAVPESLKQDPVVWGEGMGGALYWKDLISVVKELGFSTPYLVTASKILVHNSEILKKTGMFMSDSTAWDIAYASGTYRFFKLPKSRTNKKAVVTYRGTIPDYAEQLDFDTLHVFKKGEAVSVDAEMAAVLQCSRFAPHFTVQSSDNTRASEGETQQYCHLNPFLLADRLVTSVQKSSKPGPCDNKEGAGAP
;
A
#
# COMPACT_ATOMS: atom_id res chain seq x y z
N MET A 1 6.89 21.53 15.43
CA MET A 1 6.96 20.08 15.72
C MET A 1 7.43 19.34 14.47
N ASP A 2 6.88 19.68 13.31
CA ASP A 2 7.13 19.03 12.02
C ASP A 2 8.60 19.02 11.59
N SER A 3 9.30 20.15 11.67
CA SER A 3 10.74 20.23 11.33
C SER A 3 11.60 19.27 12.17
N ALA A 4 11.27 19.06 13.45
CA ALA A 4 12.03 18.15 14.31
C ALA A 4 11.76 16.68 13.95
N VAL A 5 10.53 16.37 13.56
CA VAL A 5 10.14 15.05 13.05
C VAL A 5 10.85 14.75 11.74
N HIS A 6 10.80 15.67 10.77
CA HIS A 6 11.50 15.52 9.49
C HIS A 6 13.01 15.32 9.70
N ASP A 7 13.64 16.11 10.56
CA ASP A 7 15.07 15.96 10.87
C ASP A 7 15.38 14.62 11.53
N ASN A 8 14.51 14.12 12.40
CA ASN A 8 14.64 12.79 12.99
C ASN A 8 14.58 11.70 11.93
N VAL A 9 13.55 11.72 11.06
CA VAL A 9 13.39 10.72 9.99
C VAL A 9 14.55 10.77 9.00
N LYS A 10 15.00 11.98 8.59
CA LYS A 10 16.19 12.15 7.74
C LYS A 10 17.44 11.56 8.36
N LYS A 11 17.67 11.76 9.67
CA LYS A 11 18.82 11.16 10.38
C LYS A 11 18.68 9.65 10.53
N TYR A 12 17.48 9.15 10.81
CA TYR A 12 17.22 7.72 11.00
C TYR A 12 17.50 6.95 9.71
N TYR A 13 16.88 7.34 8.60
CA TYR A 13 17.00 6.64 7.32
C TYR A 13 18.25 7.04 6.51
N GLY A 14 18.80 8.24 6.71
CA GLY A 14 19.98 8.71 5.98
C GLY A 14 21.33 8.41 6.65
N LYS A 15 21.37 8.14 7.96
CA LYS A 15 22.64 7.89 8.68
C LYS A 15 22.66 6.60 9.48
N ARG A 16 21.54 6.23 10.11
CA ARG A 16 21.48 5.10 11.05
C ARG A 16 21.20 3.78 10.35
N LEU A 17 20.34 3.77 9.34
CA LEU A 17 20.07 2.58 8.53
C LEU A 17 21.05 2.52 7.35
N GLN A 18 21.79 1.42 7.23
CA GLN A 18 22.68 1.13 6.10
C GLN A 18 22.11 -0.01 5.25
N LYS A 19 21.31 -0.91 5.84
CA LYS A 19 20.61 -2.02 5.17
C LYS A 19 19.22 -2.27 5.77
N SER A 20 18.37 -3.02 5.05
CA SER A 20 17.01 -3.38 5.50
C SER A 20 17.00 -4.22 6.78
N GLU A 21 18.07 -4.97 7.07
CA GLU A 21 18.22 -5.77 8.29
C GLU A 21 18.46 -4.91 9.55
N ASP A 22 18.75 -3.62 9.41
CA ASP A 22 18.97 -2.71 10.54
C ASP A 22 17.65 -2.29 11.22
N LEU A 23 16.50 -2.56 10.59
CA LEU A 23 15.16 -2.31 11.14
C LEU A 23 14.90 -3.17 12.38
N GLN A 24 14.35 -2.56 13.43
CA GLN A 24 14.19 -3.21 14.75
C GLN A 24 12.83 -3.93 14.92
N SER A 25 12.02 -3.89 13.88
CA SER A 25 10.72 -4.56 13.76
C SER A 25 10.70 -5.44 12.51
N ASN A 26 9.88 -6.51 12.52
CA ASN A 26 9.61 -7.28 11.30
C ASN A 26 8.59 -6.57 10.39
N ALA A 27 8.54 -5.24 10.43
CA ALA A 27 7.69 -4.44 9.53
C ALA A 27 7.90 -4.88 8.07
N SER A 28 9.10 -5.35 7.74
CA SER A 28 9.44 -6.16 6.57
C SER A 28 8.63 -7.47 6.49
N CYS A 29 7.53 -7.41 5.73
CA CYS A 29 6.56 -8.47 5.51
C CYS A 29 7.21 -9.79 5.08
N SER A 30 7.10 -10.82 5.91
CA SER A 30 7.65 -12.15 5.59
C SER A 30 6.60 -13.28 5.62
N ARG A 31 5.34 -13.04 6.02
CA ARG A 31 4.29 -14.07 6.00
C ARG A 31 2.88 -13.51 5.76
N GLY A 32 2.20 -14.03 4.72
CA GLY A 32 0.76 -13.76 4.45
C GLY A 32 0.45 -12.67 3.41
N CYS A 33 1.46 -12.08 2.77
CA CYS A 33 1.25 -11.12 1.69
C CYS A 33 0.91 -11.81 0.37
N ARG A 34 0.12 -11.12 -0.47
CA ARG A 34 -0.15 -11.55 -1.85
C ARG A 34 1.18 -11.78 -2.58
N PRO A 35 1.33 -12.84 -3.38
CA PRO A 35 2.52 -13.04 -4.18
C PRO A 35 2.78 -11.83 -5.08
N MET A 36 4.05 -11.47 -5.25
CA MET A 36 4.43 -10.42 -6.19
C MET A 36 3.96 -10.80 -7.61
N PRO A 37 3.34 -9.86 -8.36
CA PRO A 37 2.94 -10.10 -9.75
C PRO A 37 4.13 -10.58 -10.59
N ALA A 38 3.87 -11.44 -11.58
CA ALA A 38 4.93 -11.99 -12.41
C ALA A 38 5.66 -10.87 -13.17
N SER A 39 4.93 -9.92 -13.74
CA SER A 39 5.47 -8.73 -14.40
C SER A 39 6.36 -7.90 -13.48
N ALA A 40 5.94 -7.66 -12.23
CA ALA A 40 6.71 -6.92 -11.24
C ALA A 40 8.01 -7.64 -10.85
N ARG A 41 7.95 -8.97 -10.71
CA ARG A 41 9.15 -9.78 -10.45
C ARG A 41 10.14 -9.74 -11.61
N GLU A 42 9.67 -9.78 -12.85
CA GLU A 42 10.55 -9.65 -14.01
C GLU A 42 11.13 -8.24 -14.12
N ALA A 43 10.34 -7.20 -13.86
CA ALA A 43 10.81 -5.82 -13.81
C ALA A 43 11.89 -5.61 -12.73
N LEU A 44 11.72 -6.19 -11.53
CA LEU A 44 12.70 -6.10 -10.45
C LEU A 44 14.08 -6.65 -10.85
N LYS A 45 14.15 -7.71 -11.67
CA LYS A 45 15.43 -8.27 -12.16
C LYS A 45 16.17 -7.31 -13.09
N LEU A 46 15.47 -6.34 -13.66
CA LEU A 46 16.02 -5.34 -14.58
C LEU A 46 16.45 -4.05 -13.85
N VAL A 47 16.08 -3.89 -12.58
CA VAL A 47 16.45 -2.72 -11.77
C VAL A 47 17.92 -2.78 -11.41
N HIS A 48 18.59 -1.62 -11.49
CA HIS A 48 20.01 -1.52 -11.15
C HIS A 48 20.28 -1.97 -9.69
N PRO A 49 21.29 -2.82 -9.43
CA PRO A 49 21.57 -3.34 -8.07
C PRO A 49 21.75 -2.26 -6.99
N ASP A 50 22.43 -1.16 -7.32
CA ASP A 50 22.64 -0.04 -6.38
C ASP A 50 21.33 0.63 -5.92
N VAL A 51 20.31 0.64 -6.77
CA VAL A 51 18.97 1.14 -6.39
C VAL A 51 18.34 0.19 -5.37
N CYS A 52 18.42 -1.12 -5.62
CA CYS A 52 17.87 -2.15 -4.74
C CYS A 52 18.60 -2.22 -3.38
N ALA A 53 19.91 -1.98 -3.37
CA ALA A 53 20.73 -2.07 -2.16
C ALA A 53 20.40 -1.00 -1.10
N ARG A 54 19.78 0.12 -1.51
CA ARG A 54 19.42 1.26 -0.66
C ARG A 54 17.91 1.35 -0.40
N TYR A 55 17.24 0.20 -0.41
CA TYR A 55 15.80 0.12 -0.19
C TYR A 55 15.46 -0.29 1.25
N PHE A 56 14.59 0.49 1.90
CA PHE A 56 14.20 0.28 3.30
C PHE A 56 12.70 -0.04 3.49
N GLY A 57 11.95 -0.25 2.40
CA GLY A 57 10.52 -0.52 2.47
C GLY A 57 10.17 -1.96 2.85
N CYS A 58 8.91 -2.18 3.21
CA CYS A 58 8.44 -3.41 3.87
C CYS A 58 7.91 -4.49 2.92
N GLY A 59 8.02 -4.28 1.60
CA GLY A 59 7.44 -5.14 0.57
C GLY A 59 7.49 -4.43 -0.77
N LEU A 60 6.61 -4.78 -1.71
CA LEU A 60 6.41 -4.03 -2.95
C LEU A 60 4.92 -3.72 -3.09
N VAL A 61 4.60 -2.45 -3.33
CA VAL A 61 3.22 -1.97 -3.50
C VAL A 61 2.97 -1.80 -5.00
N VAL A 62 2.36 -2.82 -5.62
CA VAL A 62 2.05 -2.81 -7.06
C VAL A 62 0.55 -2.93 -7.28
N PRO A 63 -0.13 -1.84 -7.68
CA PRO A 63 -1.51 -1.90 -8.12
C PRO A 63 -1.65 -2.62 -9.46
N GLU A 64 -2.83 -3.16 -9.73
CA GLU A 64 -3.13 -3.81 -11.01
C GLU A 64 -3.45 -2.77 -12.11
N SER A 65 -3.42 -3.18 -13.38
CA SER A 65 -3.78 -2.35 -14.54
C SER A 65 -3.05 -1.00 -14.58
N LEU A 66 -1.73 -1.02 -14.81
CA LEU A 66 -0.88 0.19 -14.76
C LEU A 66 -0.47 0.73 -16.14
N GLU A 67 -0.71 -0.02 -17.22
CA GLU A 67 -0.25 0.37 -18.56
C GLU A 67 -0.77 1.77 -18.94
N GLY A 68 0.12 2.64 -19.40
CA GLY A 68 -0.17 4.02 -19.77
C GLY A 68 -0.45 4.98 -18.61
N CYS A 69 -0.45 4.53 -17.35
CA CYS A 69 -0.78 5.37 -16.20
C CYS A 69 0.32 6.38 -15.87
N LYS A 70 -0.10 7.53 -15.33
CA LYS A 70 0.76 8.45 -14.58
C LYS A 70 0.72 8.10 -13.10
N VAL A 71 1.85 7.63 -12.59
CA VAL A 71 2.00 7.16 -11.20
C VAL A 71 2.88 8.14 -10.43
N LEU A 72 2.51 8.44 -9.19
CA LEU A 72 3.36 9.18 -8.26
C LEU A 72 3.63 8.33 -7.01
N ASP A 73 4.90 8.13 -6.71
CA ASP A 73 5.42 7.35 -5.58
C ASP A 73 5.87 8.28 -4.46
N LEU A 74 5.18 8.20 -3.32
CA LEU A 74 5.39 9.05 -2.16
C LEU A 74 6.41 8.42 -1.20
N GLY A 75 7.57 9.05 -1.07
CA GLY A 75 8.70 8.51 -0.33
C GLY A 75 9.49 7.50 -1.15
N SER A 76 9.84 7.86 -2.38
CA SER A 76 10.42 6.96 -3.38
C SER A 76 11.80 6.41 -3.01
N GLY A 77 12.49 7.02 -2.04
CA GLY A 77 13.85 6.66 -1.65
C GLY A 77 14.80 6.60 -2.85
N SER A 78 15.57 5.51 -2.96
CA SER A 78 16.48 5.27 -4.08
C SER A 78 15.80 5.06 -5.43
N GLY A 79 14.47 4.93 -5.48
CA GLY A 79 13.67 4.78 -6.69
C GLY A 79 13.38 3.33 -7.11
N ARG A 80 13.56 2.35 -6.21
CA ARG A 80 13.30 0.93 -6.52
C ARG A 80 11.89 0.70 -7.07
N ASP A 81 10.88 1.14 -6.32
CA ASP A 81 9.47 0.94 -6.68
C ASP A 81 9.15 1.75 -7.94
N CYS A 82 9.64 2.98 -8.03
CA CYS A 82 9.55 3.81 -9.24
C CYS A 82 10.05 3.10 -10.51
N TYR A 83 11.23 2.46 -10.48
CA TYR A 83 11.78 1.79 -11.66
C TYR A 83 11.07 0.49 -12.02
N ILE A 84 10.53 -0.23 -11.03
CA ILE A 84 9.65 -1.36 -11.30
C ILE A 84 8.39 -0.87 -12.01
N LEU A 85 7.73 0.16 -11.45
CA LEU A 85 6.51 0.73 -12.00
C LEU A 85 6.75 1.36 -13.38
N SER A 86 7.91 1.97 -13.61
CA SER A 86 8.33 2.51 -14.91
C SER A 86 8.25 1.46 -16.01
N LYS A 87 8.62 0.21 -15.70
CA LYS A 87 8.49 -0.90 -16.62
C LYS A 87 7.04 -1.33 -16.81
N LEU A 88 6.24 -1.32 -15.75
CA LEU A 88 4.83 -1.77 -15.76
C LEU A 88 3.89 -0.78 -16.44
N VAL A 89 4.12 0.54 -16.29
CA VAL A 89 3.33 1.58 -16.97
C VAL A 89 3.67 1.66 -18.46
N GLY A 90 4.80 1.09 -18.88
CA GLY A 90 5.23 1.09 -20.27
C GLY A 90 5.74 2.45 -20.75
N GLN A 91 6.19 2.50 -22.00
CA GLN A 91 6.82 3.69 -22.59
C GLN A 91 5.87 4.91 -22.69
N THR A 92 4.55 4.67 -22.71
CA THR A 92 3.52 5.71 -22.79
C THR A 92 3.04 6.20 -21.42
N GLY A 93 3.28 5.42 -20.36
CA GLY A 93 3.03 5.83 -18.98
C GLY A 93 4.20 6.63 -18.41
N HIS A 94 4.05 7.10 -17.18
CA HIS A 94 5.08 7.92 -16.52
C HIS A 94 5.06 7.72 -15.01
N VAL A 95 6.23 7.71 -14.37
CA VAL A 95 6.35 7.56 -12.92
C VAL A 95 7.18 8.70 -12.34
N THR A 96 6.61 9.41 -11.37
CA THR A 96 7.33 10.42 -10.61
C THR A 96 7.58 9.90 -9.19
N GLY A 97 8.80 9.96 -8.70
CA GLY A 97 9.13 9.67 -7.30
C GLY A 97 9.36 10.96 -6.51
N VAL A 98 8.77 11.08 -5.32
CA VAL A 98 9.04 12.20 -4.40
C VAL A 98 9.72 11.71 -3.14
N ASP A 99 10.79 12.36 -2.74
CA ASP A 99 11.49 12.10 -1.48
C ASP A 99 12.02 13.40 -0.86
N MET A 100 12.02 13.49 0.47
CA MET A 100 12.50 14.69 1.17
C MET A 100 14.03 14.81 1.23
N THR A 101 14.77 13.73 0.94
CA THR A 101 16.23 13.66 1.07
C THR A 101 16.94 13.84 -0.28
N SER A 102 17.83 14.84 -0.34
CA SER A 102 18.60 15.11 -1.55
C SER A 102 19.51 13.95 -1.95
N GLU A 103 20.04 13.19 -1.00
CA GLU A 103 20.88 12.01 -1.29
C GLU A 103 20.09 10.93 -2.05
N MET A 104 18.87 10.64 -1.63
CA MET A 104 18.03 9.64 -2.30
C MET A 104 17.63 10.11 -3.69
N ILE A 105 17.27 11.40 -3.84
CA ILE A 105 16.96 11.99 -5.15
C ILE A 105 18.16 11.99 -6.11
N LEU A 106 19.37 12.24 -5.61
CA LEU A 106 20.59 12.16 -6.44
C LEU A 106 20.88 10.71 -6.84
N THR A 107 20.71 9.77 -5.90
CA THR A 107 20.89 8.33 -6.14
C THR A 107 19.91 7.84 -7.20
N SER A 108 18.63 8.18 -7.08
CA SER A 108 17.60 7.77 -8.02
C SER A 108 17.86 8.38 -9.40
N ARG A 109 18.10 9.68 -9.51
CA ARG A 109 18.40 10.34 -10.80
C ARG A 109 19.62 9.76 -11.54
N LYS A 110 20.64 9.27 -10.81
CA LYS A 110 21.85 8.67 -11.39
C LYS A 110 21.55 7.51 -12.35
N TYR A 111 20.48 6.75 -12.10
CA TYR A 111 20.17 5.54 -12.88
C TYR A 111 19.06 5.74 -13.91
N LEU A 112 18.65 6.98 -14.21
CA LEU A 112 17.60 7.25 -15.21
C LEU A 112 17.96 6.71 -16.59
N GLN A 113 19.16 7.04 -17.08
CA GLN A 113 19.62 6.58 -18.39
C GLN A 113 19.76 5.05 -18.44
N TYR A 114 20.28 4.44 -17.38
CA TYR A 114 20.40 2.98 -17.29
C TYR A 114 19.05 2.30 -17.52
N HIS A 115 18.01 2.72 -16.78
CA HIS A 115 16.69 2.08 -16.89
C HIS A 115 16.00 2.39 -18.22
N GLN A 116 16.15 3.61 -18.76
CA GLN A 116 15.69 3.93 -20.10
C GLN A 116 16.24 2.94 -21.14
N GLU A 117 17.58 2.77 -21.17
CA GLU A 117 18.25 1.89 -22.12
C GLU A 117 17.91 0.42 -21.86
N LYS A 118 17.90 0.00 -20.58
CA LYS A 118 17.58 -1.37 -20.17
C LYS A 118 16.15 -1.76 -20.55
N PHE A 119 15.22 -0.82 -20.54
CA PHE A 119 13.82 -1.06 -20.90
C PHE A 119 13.55 -0.88 -22.40
N GLY A 120 14.50 -0.32 -23.15
CA GLY A 120 14.39 -0.09 -24.59
C GLY A 120 13.51 1.11 -24.94
N TYR A 121 13.41 2.12 -24.06
CA TYR A 121 12.56 3.28 -24.28
C TYR A 121 13.30 4.41 -25.00
N GLU A 122 12.58 5.13 -25.86
CA GLU A 122 13.12 6.31 -26.56
C GLU A 122 13.57 7.41 -25.60
N LYS A 123 12.86 7.56 -24.47
CA LYS A 123 13.13 8.52 -23.40
C LYS A 123 12.85 7.88 -22.05
N ALA A 124 13.52 8.35 -21.00
CA ALA A 124 13.15 8.00 -19.64
C ALA A 124 11.69 8.43 -19.37
N ASN A 125 10.88 7.50 -18.87
CA ASN A 125 9.50 7.72 -18.44
C ASN A 125 9.42 7.83 -16.90
N THR A 126 10.52 8.25 -16.28
CA THR A 126 10.63 8.38 -14.83
C THR A 126 11.35 9.67 -14.50
N ASP A 127 10.90 10.35 -13.45
CA ASP A 127 11.58 11.50 -12.87
C ASP A 127 11.49 11.47 -11.33
N PHE A 128 12.33 12.26 -10.68
CA PHE A 128 12.41 12.29 -9.22
C PHE A 128 12.46 13.74 -8.75
N VAL A 129 11.63 14.08 -7.77
CA VAL A 129 11.45 15.43 -7.25
C VAL A 129 11.73 15.44 -5.76
N GLN A 130 12.51 16.43 -5.31
CA GLN A 130 12.71 16.62 -3.88
C GLN A 130 11.52 17.39 -3.30
N GLY A 131 10.90 16.90 -2.24
CA GLY A 131 9.75 17.55 -1.62
C GLY A 131 9.28 16.91 -0.33
N TYR A 132 8.40 17.62 0.37
CA TYR A 132 7.66 17.10 1.52
C TYR A 132 6.29 16.61 1.06
N LEU A 133 5.85 15.47 1.60
CA LEU A 133 4.60 14.82 1.17
C LEU A 133 3.36 15.61 1.60
N GLU A 134 3.50 16.46 2.62
CA GLU A 134 2.49 17.37 3.14
C GLU A 134 2.28 18.61 2.24
N SER A 135 3.25 18.92 1.37
CA SER A 135 3.30 20.14 0.56
C SER A 135 3.76 19.88 -0.88
N LEU A 136 3.19 18.86 -1.53
CA LEU A 136 3.59 18.44 -2.88
C LEU A 136 3.38 19.55 -3.95
N GLY A 137 2.46 20.48 -3.72
CA GLY A 137 2.29 21.67 -4.56
C GLY A 137 3.54 22.56 -4.61
N GLU A 138 4.27 22.71 -3.50
CA GLU A 138 5.53 23.47 -3.45
C GLU A 138 6.66 22.77 -4.21
N ALA A 139 6.59 21.43 -4.29
CA ALA A 139 7.49 20.61 -5.10
C ALA A 139 7.13 20.64 -6.60
N GLY A 140 6.09 21.37 -6.99
CA GLY A 140 5.66 21.52 -8.38
C GLY A 140 4.67 20.46 -8.87
N ILE A 141 4.17 19.59 -7.98
CA ILE A 141 3.18 18.57 -8.36
C ILE A 141 1.81 19.22 -8.53
N GLN A 142 1.30 19.14 -9.76
CA GLN A 142 0.04 19.77 -10.17
C GLN A 142 -1.18 19.03 -9.62
N SER A 143 -2.32 19.70 -9.62
CA SER A 143 -3.60 19.07 -9.29
C SER A 143 -4.09 18.20 -10.46
N ASP A 144 -4.90 17.18 -10.16
CA ASP A 144 -5.56 16.32 -11.15
C ASP A 144 -4.61 15.77 -12.25
N CYS A 145 -3.37 15.44 -11.88
CA CYS A 145 -2.33 15.04 -12.82
C CYS A 145 -2.00 13.55 -12.81
N CYS A 146 -2.35 12.82 -11.75
CA CYS A 146 -2.00 11.42 -11.56
C CYS A 146 -3.21 10.49 -11.65
N ASP A 147 -2.99 9.31 -12.21
CA ASP A 147 -3.98 8.21 -12.25
C ASP A 147 -3.86 7.34 -11.00
N VAL A 148 -2.64 7.17 -10.48
CA VAL A 148 -2.35 6.32 -9.32
C VAL A 148 -1.33 7.00 -8.41
N LEU A 149 -1.62 7.02 -7.12
CA LEU A 149 -0.65 7.31 -6.06
C LEU A 149 -0.29 6.03 -5.35
N ILE A 150 0.99 5.86 -5.03
CA ILE A 150 1.45 4.78 -4.15
C ILE A 150 2.30 5.31 -3.01
N SER A 151 2.39 4.53 -1.95
CA SER A 151 3.31 4.72 -0.83
C SER A 151 3.55 3.38 -0.16
N ASN A 152 4.73 3.20 0.43
CA ASN A 152 5.11 1.98 1.12
C ASN A 152 5.82 2.29 2.45
N CYS A 153 5.05 2.27 3.55
CA CYS A 153 5.52 2.50 4.91
C CYS A 153 6.17 3.88 5.14
N VAL A 154 5.68 4.92 4.48
CA VAL A 154 6.20 6.30 4.63
C VAL A 154 5.19 7.25 5.29
N ILE A 155 3.88 7.03 5.16
CA ILE A 155 2.89 7.97 5.70
C ILE A 155 2.91 7.95 7.24
N CYS A 156 3.20 6.79 7.86
CA CYS A 156 3.43 6.73 9.31
C CYS A 156 4.61 7.60 9.78
N LEU A 157 5.55 7.97 8.90
CA LEU A 157 6.69 8.83 9.23
C LEU A 157 6.38 10.33 9.06
N CYS A 158 5.26 10.67 8.42
CA CYS A 158 4.86 12.06 8.16
C CYS A 158 4.23 12.68 9.43
N PRO A 159 4.66 13.87 9.88
CA PRO A 159 4.04 14.57 11.00
C PRO A 159 2.54 14.86 10.76
N ASP A 160 2.17 15.38 9.60
CA ASP A 160 0.78 15.69 9.24
C ASP A 160 0.25 14.76 8.14
N LYS A 161 -0.34 13.65 8.57
CA LYS A 161 -0.93 12.64 7.68
C LYS A 161 -2.19 13.17 6.98
N ARG A 162 -2.91 14.11 7.60
CA ARG A 162 -4.11 14.68 7.01
C ARG A 162 -3.72 15.56 5.83
N ALA A 163 -2.64 16.34 5.96
CA ALA A 163 -2.07 17.11 4.85
C ALA A 163 -1.63 16.20 3.70
N VAL A 164 -0.94 15.08 3.98
CA VAL A 164 -0.58 14.10 2.94
C VAL A 164 -1.81 13.56 2.19
N LEU A 165 -2.86 13.16 2.93
CA LEU A 165 -4.09 12.65 2.32
C LEU A 165 -4.86 13.74 1.55
N GLN A 166 -4.78 14.99 1.98
CA GLN A 166 -5.35 16.14 1.29
C GLN A 166 -4.62 16.43 -0.03
N GLU A 167 -3.29 16.41 -0.02
CA GLU A 167 -2.49 16.52 -1.25
C GLU A 167 -2.76 15.35 -2.20
N ALA A 168 -2.89 14.13 -1.67
CA ALA A 168 -3.27 12.97 -2.47
C ALA A 168 -4.61 13.19 -3.19
N HIS A 169 -5.62 13.75 -2.51
CA HIS A 169 -6.91 14.08 -3.12
C HIS A 169 -6.79 15.18 -4.19
N ARG A 170 -5.96 16.20 -3.95
CA ARG A 170 -5.74 17.29 -4.89
C ARG A 170 -5.07 16.79 -6.18
N ILE A 171 -4.10 15.88 -6.07
CA ILE A 171 -3.24 15.42 -7.16
C ILE A 171 -3.93 14.37 -8.04
N LEU A 172 -4.72 13.48 -7.43
CA LEU A 172 -5.43 12.44 -8.17
C LEU A 172 -6.47 13.06 -9.11
N LYS A 173 -6.56 12.51 -10.32
CA LYS A 173 -7.70 12.76 -11.21
C LYS A 173 -8.97 12.15 -10.62
N ASP A 174 -10.13 12.58 -11.10
CA ASP A 174 -11.37 11.83 -10.92
C ASP A 174 -11.21 10.40 -11.48
N GLY A 175 -11.60 9.40 -10.68
CA GLY A 175 -11.35 7.98 -10.94
C GLY A 175 -9.95 7.48 -10.55
N GLY A 176 -9.06 8.38 -10.12
CA GLY A 176 -7.71 8.05 -9.68
C GLY A 176 -7.70 7.29 -8.35
N GLU A 177 -6.69 6.45 -8.16
CA GLU A 177 -6.54 5.56 -7.00
C GLU A 177 -5.36 5.97 -6.12
N PHE A 178 -5.55 5.99 -4.80
CA PHE A 178 -4.44 5.89 -3.87
C PHE A 178 -4.35 4.44 -3.36
N TYR A 179 -3.27 3.74 -3.70
CA TYR A 179 -3.00 2.37 -3.31
C TYR A 179 -1.71 2.32 -2.49
N PHE A 180 -1.78 2.07 -1.19
CA PHE A 180 -0.59 2.15 -0.33
C PHE A 180 -0.62 1.13 0.80
N SER A 181 0.57 0.74 1.23
CA SER A 181 0.79 -0.08 2.42
C SER A 181 1.41 0.76 3.52
N ASP A 182 0.90 0.63 4.75
CA ASP A 182 1.42 1.38 5.88
C ASP A 182 1.20 0.67 7.22
N MET A 183 1.81 1.21 8.27
CA MET A 183 1.65 0.79 9.65
C MET A 183 0.44 1.44 10.31
N TYR A 184 -0.43 0.61 10.89
CA TYR A 184 -1.61 1.05 11.62
C TYR A 184 -1.55 0.60 13.08
N ALA A 185 -2.05 1.45 13.97
CA ALA A 185 -2.22 1.15 15.38
C ALA A 185 -3.65 0.69 15.70
N SER A 186 -3.79 -0.19 16.69
CA SER A 186 -5.11 -0.69 17.15
C SER A 186 -5.94 0.37 17.88
N LYS A 187 -5.29 1.45 18.34
CA LYS A 187 -5.85 2.62 19.02
C LYS A 187 -4.96 3.84 18.78
N ALA A 188 -5.40 5.03 19.17
CA ALA A 188 -4.61 6.25 19.06
C ALA A 188 -3.27 6.11 19.79
N VAL A 189 -2.18 6.47 19.11
CA VAL A 189 -0.83 6.42 19.69
C VAL A 189 -0.66 7.53 20.73
N PRO A 190 -0.27 7.21 21.99
CA PRO A 190 -0.03 8.17 23.06
C PRO A 190 1.07 9.17 22.71
N GLU A 191 0.93 10.38 23.26
CA GLU A 191 1.88 11.46 23.02
C GLU A 191 3.32 11.11 23.45
N SER A 192 3.48 10.35 24.53
CA SER A 192 4.79 9.89 24.98
C SER A 192 5.52 9.01 23.95
N LEU A 193 4.78 8.22 23.15
CA LEU A 193 5.36 7.40 22.09
C LEU A 193 5.63 8.20 20.80
N LYS A 194 4.79 9.21 20.52
CA LYS A 194 5.01 10.16 19.41
C LYS A 194 6.29 10.97 19.58
N GLN A 195 6.65 11.30 20.82
CA GLN A 195 7.84 12.08 21.15
C GLN A 195 9.13 11.23 21.22
N ASP A 196 9.04 9.90 21.23
CA ASP A 196 10.24 9.05 21.20
C ASP A 196 10.78 8.94 19.76
N PRO A 197 12.02 9.42 19.51
CA PRO A 197 12.58 9.48 18.16
C PRO A 197 12.84 8.10 17.53
N VAL A 198 13.09 7.07 18.35
CA VAL A 198 13.30 5.69 17.86
C VAL A 198 11.96 5.06 17.51
N VAL A 199 10.96 5.21 18.38
CA VAL A 199 9.61 4.69 18.13
C VAL A 199 8.98 5.37 16.91
N TRP A 200 9.21 6.68 16.71
CA TRP A 200 8.82 7.37 15.47
C TRP A 200 9.62 6.88 14.26
N GLY A 201 10.93 6.72 14.39
CA GLY A 201 11.81 6.26 13.31
C GLY A 201 11.46 4.87 12.79
N GLU A 202 10.87 4.02 13.62
CA GLU A 202 10.31 2.71 13.25
C GLU A 202 8.86 2.78 12.72
N GLY A 203 8.30 3.98 12.52
CA GLY A 203 6.92 4.19 12.05
C GLY A 203 5.84 4.01 13.11
N MET A 204 6.14 3.39 14.26
CA MET A 204 5.16 3.10 15.32
C MET A 204 4.62 4.36 15.99
N GLY A 205 5.48 5.33 16.27
CA GLY A 205 5.11 6.57 16.95
C GLY A 205 4.13 7.39 16.11
N GLY A 206 4.27 7.33 14.79
CA GLY A 206 3.38 7.97 13.85
C GLY A 206 2.40 7.01 13.19
N ALA A 207 2.17 5.79 13.69
CA ALA A 207 1.15 4.92 13.11
C ALA A 207 -0.25 5.53 13.29
N LEU A 208 -1.05 5.58 12.22
CA LEU A 208 -2.42 6.08 12.29
C LEU A 208 -3.31 5.05 12.99
N TYR A 209 -4.26 5.49 13.82
CA TYR A 209 -5.32 4.60 14.26
C TYR A 209 -6.15 4.19 13.04
N TRP A 210 -6.32 2.89 12.80
CA TRP A 210 -6.93 2.41 11.56
C TRP A 210 -8.33 2.98 11.26
N LYS A 211 -9.13 3.34 12.28
CA LYS A 211 -10.44 4.00 12.05
C LYS A 211 -10.33 5.47 11.66
N ASP A 212 -9.25 6.15 12.09
CA ASP A 212 -9.02 7.54 11.71
C ASP A 212 -8.74 7.64 10.21
N LEU A 213 -8.09 6.65 9.60
CA LEU A 213 -7.95 6.57 8.14
C LEU A 213 -9.32 6.67 7.45
N ILE A 214 -10.26 5.81 7.85
CA ILE A 214 -11.61 5.72 7.25
C ILE A 214 -12.35 7.05 7.42
N SER A 215 -12.20 7.70 8.56
CA SER A 215 -12.85 8.99 8.83
C SER A 215 -12.26 10.10 7.96
N VAL A 216 -10.93 10.23 7.93
CA VAL A 216 -10.23 11.28 7.20
C VAL A 216 -10.45 11.17 5.69
N VAL A 217 -10.34 9.97 5.11
CA VAL A 217 -10.52 9.80 3.66
C VAL A 217 -11.96 10.09 3.22
N LYS A 218 -12.96 9.75 4.04
CA LYS A 218 -14.37 10.09 3.78
C LYS A 218 -14.60 11.60 3.87
N GLU A 219 -14.05 12.25 4.88
CA GLU A 219 -14.13 13.72 5.03
C GLU A 219 -13.50 14.46 3.84
N LEU A 220 -12.40 13.92 3.30
CA LEU A 220 -11.72 14.49 2.14
C LEU A 220 -12.41 14.21 0.80
N GLY A 221 -13.44 13.35 0.78
CA GLY A 221 -14.24 13.07 -0.41
C GLY A 221 -13.78 11.86 -1.26
N PHE A 222 -12.92 11.01 -0.71
CA PHE A 222 -12.62 9.71 -1.32
C PHE A 222 -13.78 8.72 -1.15
N SER A 223 -13.74 7.62 -1.91
CA SER A 223 -14.54 6.42 -1.63
C SER A 223 -14.27 5.88 -0.22
N THR A 224 -15.13 4.98 0.26
CA THR A 224 -14.74 4.11 1.39
C THR A 224 -13.45 3.35 1.03
N PRO A 225 -12.49 3.21 1.95
CA PRO A 225 -11.30 2.40 1.71
C PRO A 225 -11.64 0.93 1.53
N TYR A 226 -10.86 0.26 0.69
CA TYR A 226 -10.90 -1.18 0.50
C TYR A 226 -9.60 -1.78 1.03
N LEU A 227 -9.71 -2.66 2.04
CA LEU A 227 -8.55 -3.37 2.60
C LEU A 227 -8.18 -4.54 1.67
N VAL A 228 -6.94 -4.55 1.19
CA VAL A 228 -6.43 -5.51 0.19
C VAL A 228 -5.64 -6.64 0.86
N THR A 229 -4.68 -6.29 1.70
CA THR A 229 -3.87 -7.26 2.46
C THR A 229 -3.55 -6.71 3.84
N ALA A 230 -3.28 -7.59 4.81
CA ALA A 230 -2.75 -7.18 6.09
C ALA A 230 -1.83 -8.25 6.69
N SER A 231 -0.87 -7.82 7.50
CA SER A 231 0.00 -8.71 8.28
C SER A 231 0.26 -8.15 9.66
N LYS A 232 0.48 -9.04 10.64
CA LYS A 232 0.87 -8.62 11.98
C LYS A 232 2.28 -8.05 11.98
N ILE A 233 2.49 -6.97 12.72
CA ILE A 233 3.82 -6.45 13.01
C ILE A 233 4.19 -6.95 14.42
N LEU A 234 5.30 -7.67 14.48
CA LEU A 234 5.94 -8.17 15.69
C LEU A 234 7.15 -7.29 15.98
N VAL A 235 7.17 -6.75 17.19
CA VAL A 235 8.31 -6.00 17.70
C VAL A 235 9.20 -6.98 18.45
N HIS A 236 10.47 -7.10 18.03
CA HIS A 236 11.42 -8.01 18.65
C HIS A 236 12.40 -7.29 19.58
N ASN A 237 12.60 -5.99 19.37
CA ASN A 237 13.50 -5.19 20.19
C ASN A 237 12.92 -4.97 21.61
N SER A 238 13.63 -5.49 22.61
CA SER A 238 13.20 -5.42 24.03
C SER A 238 13.10 -3.99 24.58
N GLU A 239 13.88 -3.03 24.07
CA GLU A 239 13.80 -1.62 24.47
C GLU A 239 12.52 -0.99 23.91
N ILE A 240 12.21 -1.26 22.63
CA ILE A 240 10.97 -0.79 22.01
C ILE A 240 9.78 -1.44 22.71
N LEU A 241 9.81 -2.75 22.96
CA LEU A 241 8.72 -3.44 23.67
C LEU A 241 8.47 -2.88 25.08
N LYS A 242 9.54 -2.50 25.81
CA LYS A 242 9.41 -1.83 27.12
C LYS A 242 8.76 -0.45 26.98
N LYS A 243 9.18 0.32 25.98
CA LYS A 243 8.64 1.66 25.70
C LYS A 243 7.18 1.62 25.25
N THR A 244 6.83 0.69 24.34
CA THR A 244 5.48 0.51 23.82
C THR A 244 4.56 -0.24 24.77
N GLY A 245 5.09 -0.78 25.88
CA GLY A 245 4.30 -1.47 26.90
C GLY A 245 3.88 -2.90 26.54
N MET A 246 4.46 -3.46 25.47
CA MET A 246 4.13 -4.79 24.94
C MET A 246 4.73 -5.97 25.75
N PHE A 247 5.36 -5.72 26.91
CA PHE A 247 6.13 -6.73 27.66
C PHE A 247 5.49 -7.20 28.98
N MET A 248 4.29 -6.75 29.37
CA MET A 248 3.74 -7.06 30.70
C MET A 248 2.34 -7.69 30.65
N SER A 249 2.24 -8.88 31.26
CA SER A 249 1.00 -9.64 31.49
C SER A 249 0.08 -9.02 32.55
N ASP A 250 0.54 -7.98 33.26
CA ASP A 250 -0.28 -7.19 34.17
C ASP A 250 -0.54 -5.81 33.55
N SER A 251 -1.80 -5.62 33.18
CA SER A 251 -2.45 -4.43 32.65
C SER A 251 -1.90 -3.09 33.19
N THR A 252 -1.52 -2.17 32.27
CA THR A 252 -2.00 -0.77 32.18
C THR A 252 -1.16 0.13 31.26
N ALA A 253 0.08 -0.23 30.88
CA ALA A 253 0.88 0.62 29.99
C ALA A 253 0.67 0.22 28.52
N TRP A 254 -0.32 0.82 27.85
CA TRP A 254 -0.48 0.84 26.38
C TRP A 254 -0.51 -0.52 25.65
N ASP A 255 -1.60 -1.29 25.78
CA ASP A 255 -1.89 -2.45 24.91
C ASP A 255 -2.17 -2.05 23.44
N ILE A 256 -1.17 -1.52 22.74
CA ILE A 256 -1.25 -1.08 21.33
C ILE A 256 -0.65 -2.20 20.49
N ALA A 257 -1.47 -2.76 19.61
CA ALA A 257 -1.01 -3.66 18.58
C ALA A 257 -0.75 -2.85 17.30
N TYR A 258 0.22 -3.31 16.51
CA TYR A 258 0.53 -2.76 15.19
C TYR A 258 0.29 -3.80 14.11
N ALA A 259 -0.24 -3.36 12.98
CA ALA A 259 -0.43 -4.18 11.78
C ALA A 259 -0.01 -3.39 10.55
N SER A 260 0.57 -4.10 9.58
CA SER A 260 0.71 -3.58 8.22
C SER A 260 -0.61 -3.82 7.50
N GLY A 261 -1.09 -2.81 6.79
CA GLY A 261 -2.31 -2.88 5.98
C GLY A 261 -2.09 -2.21 4.64
N THR A 262 -2.48 -2.89 3.56
CA THR A 262 -2.55 -2.30 2.23
C THR A 262 -3.99 -1.94 1.92
N TYR A 263 -4.23 -0.66 1.69
CA TYR A 263 -5.54 -0.14 1.32
C TYR A 263 -5.50 0.44 -0.09
N ARG A 264 -6.67 0.44 -0.72
CA ARG A 264 -6.96 1.25 -1.90
C ARG A 264 -8.20 2.10 -1.67
N PHE A 265 -8.22 3.31 -2.22
CA PHE A 265 -9.43 4.14 -2.32
C PHE A 265 -9.33 5.09 -3.51
N PHE A 266 -10.48 5.58 -3.96
CA PHE A 266 -10.62 6.30 -5.22
C PHE A 266 -11.16 7.70 -5.02
N LYS A 267 -10.63 8.67 -5.77
CA LYS A 267 -11.25 9.99 -5.88
C LYS A 267 -12.44 9.87 -6.83
N LEU A 268 -13.65 9.88 -6.27
CA LEU A 268 -14.86 9.68 -7.08
C LEU A 268 -15.34 11.00 -7.70
N PRO A 269 -15.75 11.00 -8.98
CA PRO A 269 -16.41 12.16 -9.57
C PRO A 269 -17.63 12.60 -8.75
N LYS A 270 -17.89 13.91 -8.72
CA LYS A 270 -19.11 14.46 -8.09
C LYS A 270 -20.38 13.95 -8.78
N SER A 271 -20.36 13.88 -10.11
CA SER A 271 -21.44 13.31 -10.92
C SER A 271 -21.23 11.80 -11.09
N ARG A 272 -21.65 11.01 -10.11
CA ARG A 272 -21.59 9.54 -10.18
C ARG A 272 -22.97 8.91 -10.15
N THR A 273 -23.08 7.71 -10.71
CA THR A 273 -24.30 6.92 -10.58
C THR A 273 -24.41 6.42 -9.14
N ASN A 274 -25.60 6.53 -8.54
CA ASN A 274 -25.88 5.97 -7.21
C ASN A 274 -26.80 4.75 -7.34
N LYS A 275 -26.45 3.84 -8.26
CA LYS A 275 -27.22 2.64 -8.56
C LYS A 275 -26.35 1.41 -8.38
N LYS A 276 -26.92 0.37 -7.76
CA LYS A 276 -26.31 -0.96 -7.77
C LYS A 276 -26.16 -1.45 -9.21
N ALA A 277 -25.16 -2.29 -9.45
CA ALA A 277 -24.91 -2.85 -10.75
C ALA A 277 -24.55 -4.33 -10.67
N VAL A 278 -24.76 -5.03 -11.77
CA VAL A 278 -24.14 -6.33 -12.02
C VAL A 278 -22.92 -6.08 -12.89
N VAL A 279 -21.76 -6.56 -12.44
CA VAL A 279 -20.49 -6.40 -13.14
C VAL A 279 -19.95 -7.76 -13.55
N THR A 280 -19.25 -7.81 -14.68
CA THR A 280 -18.55 -9.02 -15.13
C THR A 280 -17.13 -8.65 -15.52
N TYR A 281 -16.16 -9.31 -14.90
CA TYR A 281 -14.75 -9.11 -15.22
C TYR A 281 -14.40 -9.81 -16.53
N ARG A 282 -13.69 -9.11 -17.42
CA ARG A 282 -13.34 -9.59 -18.76
C ARG A 282 -12.07 -10.44 -18.79
N GLY A 283 -11.27 -10.43 -17.71
CA GLY A 283 -10.00 -11.18 -17.69
C GLY A 283 -8.90 -10.55 -18.55
N THR A 284 -8.91 -9.23 -18.70
CA THR A 284 -8.02 -8.51 -19.63
C THR A 284 -6.85 -7.79 -18.94
N ILE A 285 -6.75 -7.88 -17.61
CA ILE A 285 -5.61 -7.29 -16.88
C ILE A 285 -4.44 -8.30 -16.91
N PRO A 286 -3.23 -7.89 -17.37
CA PRO A 286 -2.04 -8.74 -17.30
C PRO A 286 -1.77 -9.27 -15.89
N ASP A 287 -1.27 -10.50 -15.76
CA ASP A 287 -1.11 -11.26 -14.50
C ASP A 287 -2.41 -11.67 -13.79
N TYR A 288 -3.58 -11.14 -14.17
CA TYR A 288 -4.86 -11.37 -13.52
C TYR A 288 -5.95 -11.86 -14.49
N ALA A 289 -5.58 -12.67 -15.48
CA ALA A 289 -6.51 -13.09 -16.54
C ALA A 289 -7.72 -13.88 -16.02
N GLU A 290 -7.52 -14.77 -15.05
CA GLU A 290 -8.58 -15.65 -14.56
C GLU A 290 -9.41 -15.02 -13.43
N GLN A 291 -8.75 -14.23 -12.57
CA GLN A 291 -9.36 -13.67 -11.38
C GLN A 291 -8.63 -12.39 -10.95
N LEU A 292 -9.41 -11.40 -10.50
CA LEU A 292 -8.93 -10.20 -9.83
C LEU A 292 -9.46 -10.18 -8.39
N ASP A 293 -8.60 -10.43 -7.40
CA ASP A 293 -8.93 -10.08 -6.01
C ASP A 293 -8.70 -8.57 -5.84
N PHE A 294 -9.78 -7.81 -5.97
CA PHE A 294 -9.74 -6.35 -5.91
C PHE A 294 -9.45 -5.91 -4.47
N ASP A 295 -10.13 -6.54 -3.52
CA ASP A 295 -9.92 -6.38 -2.09
C ASP A 295 -10.36 -7.65 -1.34
N THR A 296 -10.42 -7.59 -0.01
CA THR A 296 -10.78 -8.73 0.85
C THR A 296 -12.22 -9.22 0.74
N LEU A 297 -13.13 -8.41 0.19
CA LEU A 297 -14.54 -8.73 -0.01
C LEU A 297 -14.86 -8.99 -1.49
N HIS A 298 -14.14 -8.34 -2.40
CA HIS A 298 -14.44 -8.37 -3.83
C HIS A 298 -13.42 -9.17 -4.62
N VAL A 299 -13.83 -10.37 -5.02
CA VAL A 299 -13.09 -11.25 -5.93
C VAL A 299 -13.89 -11.40 -7.21
N PHE A 300 -13.31 -10.95 -8.33
CA PHE A 300 -13.97 -11.00 -9.63
C PHE A 300 -13.32 -12.05 -10.52
N LYS A 301 -14.03 -13.16 -10.75
CA LYS A 301 -13.61 -14.19 -11.70
C LYS A 301 -14.05 -13.83 -13.11
N LYS A 302 -13.22 -14.20 -14.08
CA LYS A 302 -13.48 -13.94 -15.50
C LYS A 302 -14.82 -14.55 -15.91
N GLY A 303 -15.67 -13.73 -16.53
CA GLY A 303 -16.97 -14.17 -17.06
C GLY A 303 -18.06 -14.38 -16.02
N GLU A 304 -17.77 -14.31 -14.72
CA GLU A 304 -18.78 -14.42 -13.67
C GLU A 304 -19.46 -13.07 -13.39
N ALA A 305 -20.80 -13.07 -13.36
CA ALA A 305 -21.60 -11.90 -13.04
C ALA A 305 -21.70 -11.73 -11.51
N VAL A 306 -21.30 -10.56 -11.00
CA VAL A 306 -21.27 -10.25 -9.57
C VAL A 306 -22.11 -8.99 -9.33
N SER A 307 -23.04 -9.06 -8.36
CA SER A 307 -23.77 -7.87 -7.91
C SER A 307 -22.88 -7.04 -7.00
N VAL A 308 -22.76 -5.74 -7.29
CA VAL A 308 -21.99 -4.78 -6.49
C VAL A 308 -22.86 -3.61 -6.04
N ASP A 309 -22.46 -2.95 -4.97
CA ASP A 309 -23.11 -1.72 -4.52
C ASP A 309 -22.83 -0.54 -5.46
N ALA A 310 -23.47 0.60 -5.16
CA ALA A 310 -23.35 1.79 -6.00
C ALA A 310 -21.95 2.42 -5.98
N GLU A 311 -21.23 2.32 -4.86
CA GLU A 311 -19.90 2.91 -4.75
C GLU A 311 -18.88 2.09 -5.55
N MET A 312 -18.89 0.76 -5.40
CA MET A 312 -18.07 -0.14 -6.20
C MET A 312 -18.41 -0.07 -7.70
N ALA A 313 -19.70 0.03 -8.05
CA ALA A 313 -20.09 0.27 -9.44
C ALA A 313 -19.48 1.57 -9.99
N ALA A 314 -19.53 2.66 -9.23
CA ALA A 314 -18.91 3.92 -9.62
C ALA A 314 -17.38 3.79 -9.76
N VAL A 315 -16.70 3.14 -8.82
CA VAL A 315 -15.25 2.85 -8.89
C VAL A 315 -14.91 2.11 -10.18
N LEU A 316 -15.60 1.02 -10.47
CA LEU A 316 -15.34 0.21 -11.67
C LEU A 316 -15.69 0.93 -12.97
N GLN A 317 -16.57 1.95 -12.94
CA GLN A 317 -16.95 2.73 -14.13
C GLN A 317 -16.04 3.92 -14.41
N CYS A 318 -15.52 4.58 -13.36
CA CYS A 318 -14.77 5.84 -13.52
C CYS A 318 -13.25 5.68 -13.45
N SER A 319 -12.75 4.59 -12.88
CA SER A 319 -11.32 4.34 -12.77
C SER A 319 -10.74 3.65 -14.01
N ARG A 320 -9.41 3.49 -14.02
CA ARG A 320 -8.69 2.69 -15.02
C ARG A 320 -9.17 1.24 -15.14
N PHE A 321 -9.97 0.74 -14.19
CA PHE A 321 -10.55 -0.60 -14.26
C PHE A 321 -11.70 -0.72 -15.27
N ALA A 322 -12.31 0.40 -15.71
CA ALA A 322 -13.50 0.40 -16.56
C ALA A 322 -13.41 -0.44 -17.85
N PRO A 323 -12.32 -0.41 -18.62
CA PRO A 323 -12.19 -1.23 -19.83
C PRO A 323 -12.22 -2.74 -19.55
N HIS A 324 -11.95 -3.15 -18.30
CA HIS A 324 -11.84 -4.55 -17.89
C HIS A 324 -13.14 -5.14 -17.37
N PHE A 325 -14.22 -4.35 -17.30
CA PHE A 325 -15.52 -4.80 -16.82
C PHE A 325 -16.63 -4.54 -17.85
N THR A 326 -17.67 -5.37 -17.84
CA THR A 326 -19.01 -4.97 -18.31
C THR A 326 -19.81 -4.55 -17.10
N VAL A 327 -20.52 -3.43 -17.18
CA VAL A 327 -21.37 -2.95 -16.08
C VAL A 327 -22.80 -2.80 -16.58
N GLN A 328 -23.74 -3.50 -15.93
CA GLN A 328 -25.16 -3.44 -16.20
C GLN A 328 -25.86 -2.85 -14.99
N SER A 329 -26.42 -1.65 -15.12
CA SER A 329 -27.15 -0.98 -14.04
C SER A 329 -28.44 -1.73 -13.71
N SER A 330 -28.73 -1.91 -12.42
CA SER A 330 -30.03 -2.38 -11.96
C SER A 330 -31.03 -1.22 -11.98
N ASP A 331 -32.17 -1.41 -12.66
CA ASP A 331 -33.20 -0.38 -12.78
C ASP A 331 -34.07 -0.22 -11.51
N ASN A 332 -33.94 -1.09 -10.51
CA ASN A 332 -34.99 -1.25 -9.50
C ASN A 332 -34.63 -0.96 -8.03
N THR A 333 -33.47 -0.39 -7.70
CA THR A 333 -33.18 -0.06 -6.29
C THR A 333 -32.23 1.14 -6.16
N ARG A 334 -32.74 2.28 -5.66
CA ARG A 334 -31.88 3.28 -4.99
C ARG A 334 -31.33 2.65 -3.71
N ALA A 335 -30.05 2.87 -3.41
CA ALA A 335 -29.48 2.45 -2.14
C ALA A 335 -30.24 3.14 -0.99
N SER A 336 -30.66 2.38 0.03
CA SER A 336 -31.18 2.94 1.28
C SER A 336 -30.02 3.54 2.06
N GLU A 337 -30.05 4.85 2.31
CA GLU A 337 -29.15 5.50 3.26
C GLU A 337 -29.59 5.13 4.68
N GLY A 338 -28.81 4.30 5.36
CA GLY A 338 -29.04 4.03 6.78
C GLY A 338 -28.77 2.59 7.20
N GLU A 339 -27.50 2.19 7.22
CA GLU A 339 -27.03 1.23 8.21
C GLU A 339 -25.76 1.79 8.83
N THR A 340 -25.68 1.76 10.16
CA THR A 340 -24.48 2.10 10.92
C THR A 340 -23.38 1.11 10.53
N GLN A 341 -22.63 1.44 9.49
CA GLN A 341 -21.77 0.47 8.82
C GLN A 341 -20.61 0.11 9.75
N GLN A 342 -20.66 -1.09 10.31
CA GLN A 342 -19.59 -1.62 11.12
C GLN A 342 -18.42 -1.94 10.17
N TYR A 343 -17.37 -1.09 10.15
CA TYR A 343 -16.19 -1.24 9.29
C TYR A 343 -15.25 -2.39 9.70
N CYS A 344 -15.79 -3.49 10.23
CA CYS A 344 -14.99 -4.63 10.70
C CYS A 344 -14.20 -5.30 9.57
N HIS A 345 -14.70 -5.27 8.34
CA HIS A 345 -14.03 -5.78 7.14
C HIS A 345 -12.81 -4.92 6.73
N LEU A 346 -12.75 -3.67 7.20
CA LEU A 346 -11.61 -2.77 6.99
C LEU A 346 -10.61 -2.83 8.16
N ASN A 347 -10.77 -3.76 9.11
CA ASN A 347 -9.87 -3.86 10.24
C ASN A 347 -8.64 -4.71 9.85
N PRO A 348 -7.43 -4.12 9.78
CA PRO A 348 -6.23 -4.84 9.34
C PRO A 348 -5.80 -5.90 10.35
N PHE A 349 -6.13 -5.73 11.63
CA PHE A 349 -5.85 -6.71 12.70
C PHE A 349 -6.68 -7.97 12.52
N LEU A 350 -7.99 -7.83 12.27
CA LEU A 350 -8.88 -8.96 12.05
C LEU A 350 -8.50 -9.74 10.78
N LEU A 351 -8.09 -9.05 9.72
CA LEU A 351 -7.62 -9.70 8.51
C LEU A 351 -6.31 -10.45 8.76
N ALA A 352 -5.34 -9.83 9.42
CA ALA A 352 -4.07 -10.45 9.74
C ALA A 352 -4.26 -11.71 10.61
N ASP A 353 -5.18 -11.69 11.58
CA ASP A 353 -5.55 -12.86 12.37
C ASP A 353 -6.10 -14.00 11.49
N ARG A 354 -7.04 -13.70 10.59
CA ARG A 354 -7.63 -14.70 9.68
C ARG A 354 -6.57 -15.34 8.79
N LEU A 355 -5.66 -14.55 8.23
CA LEU A 355 -4.60 -15.05 7.32
C LEU A 355 -3.59 -15.94 8.05
N VAL A 356 -3.28 -15.68 9.32
CA VAL A 356 -2.43 -16.58 10.12
C VAL A 356 -3.12 -17.92 10.36
N THR A 357 -4.42 -17.91 10.68
CA THR A 357 -5.18 -19.14 10.95
C THR A 357 -5.42 -20.01 9.70
N SER A 358 -5.57 -19.41 8.52
CA SER A 358 -5.75 -20.16 7.26
C SER A 358 -4.47 -20.90 6.86
N VAL A 359 -3.31 -20.26 7.00
CA VAL A 359 -2.00 -20.87 6.71
C VAL A 359 -1.73 -22.07 7.63
N GLN A 360 -2.04 -21.96 8.93
CA GLN A 360 -1.88 -23.07 9.88
C GLN A 360 -2.81 -24.26 9.58
N LYS A 361 -4.00 -24.02 9.02
CA LYS A 361 -4.91 -25.09 8.59
C LYS A 361 -4.45 -25.79 7.31
N SER A 362 -3.82 -25.06 6.39
CA SER A 362 -3.24 -25.62 5.16
C SER A 362 -1.93 -26.38 5.36
N SER A 363 -1.27 -26.22 6.51
CA SER A 363 0.02 -26.86 6.82
C SER A 363 -0.09 -28.11 7.72
N LYS A 364 -1.24 -28.79 7.76
CA LYS A 364 -1.31 -30.10 8.43
C LYS A 364 -0.44 -31.10 7.66
N PRO A 365 0.52 -31.79 8.30
CA PRO A 365 1.26 -32.85 7.64
C PRO A 365 0.27 -33.95 7.25
N GLY A 366 0.33 -34.40 5.99
CA GLY A 366 -0.38 -35.59 5.55
C GLY A 366 0.00 -36.81 6.41
N PRO A 367 -0.87 -37.83 6.53
CA PRO A 367 -0.58 -38.97 7.38
C PRO A 367 0.71 -39.65 6.89
N CYS A 368 1.67 -39.84 7.80
CA CYS A 368 2.84 -40.67 7.53
C CYS A 368 2.35 -42.09 7.21
N ASP A 369 2.51 -42.50 5.95
CA ASP A 369 2.42 -43.90 5.56
C ASP A 369 3.59 -44.68 6.20
N ASN A 370 3.31 -45.33 7.33
CA ASN A 370 4.16 -46.40 7.85
C ASN A 370 4.07 -47.59 6.89
N LYS A 371 5.09 -47.76 6.05
CA LYS A 371 5.44 -49.04 5.44
C LYS A 371 6.81 -49.47 5.92
N GLU A 372 6.84 -50.14 7.07
CA GLU A 372 7.88 -51.12 7.37
C GLU A 372 7.25 -52.51 7.28
N GLY A 373 7.56 -53.22 6.20
CA GLY A 373 7.22 -54.62 5.99
C GLY A 373 8.47 -55.49 6.14
N ALA A 374 8.52 -56.21 7.27
CA ALA A 374 9.03 -57.55 7.54
C ALA A 374 10.14 -58.20 6.65
N GLY A 375 11.11 -58.83 7.33
CA GLY A 375 11.79 -60.02 6.82
C GLY A 375 13.09 -60.38 7.55
N ALA A 376 13.00 -61.25 8.57
CA ALA A 376 14.12 -61.96 9.19
C ALA A 376 14.80 -62.96 8.21
N PRO A 377 15.96 -63.55 8.55
CA PRO A 377 16.03 -64.63 9.55
C PRO A 377 16.79 -64.30 10.84
#